data_AF-A0A9P7BKB3-F1
#
_entry.id   AF-A0A9P7BKB3-F1
#
_cell.length_a   1.000
_cell.length_b   1.000
_cell.length_c   1.000
_cell.angle_alpha   90.00
_cell.angle_beta   90.00
_cell.angle_gamma   90.00
#
_symmetry.space_group_name_H-M   'P 1'
#
loop_
_entity.id
_entity.type
_entity.pdbx_description
1 polymer ?
#
loop_
_entity_poly.entity_id
_entity_poly.type
_entity_poly.pdbx_seq_one_letter_code
_entity_poly.pdbx_strand_id
1 'polypeptide(L)'
;MKLRSTLLAVSPRNSKAAIINLLEKTNSKVFFTSPKYEAIAKSASVKIEGFSVIVVNPFDIEALLNQPLNDRQNEFIDTSFTEKDLNKPALIIHSSGTTNYPKPIYLTNRYVLNLCGVFKLCKEQNTHLDLVKQSDVFLTCVPL
;
A
#
# COMPACT_ATOMS: atom_id res chain seq x y z
N MET A 1 9.13 -0.54 1.68
CA MET A 1 8.34 -1.58 2.38
C MET A 1 9.27 -2.46 3.19
N LYS A 2 9.15 -2.44 4.52
CA LYS A 2 10.12 -3.05 5.45
C LYS A 2 10.08 -4.58 5.50
N LEU A 3 8.92 -5.18 5.22
CA LEU A 3 8.69 -6.64 5.26
C LEU A 3 8.87 -7.34 3.90
N ARG A 4 9.22 -6.61 2.84
CA ARG A 4 9.25 -7.08 1.43
C ARG A 4 7.97 -7.72 0.90
N SER A 5 6.86 -7.63 1.62
CA SER A 5 5.55 -8.05 1.14
C SER A 5 5.01 -7.05 0.13
N THR A 6 4.33 -7.54 -0.91
CA THR A 6 3.63 -6.70 -1.88
C THR A 6 2.38 -6.10 -1.23
N LEU A 7 2.25 -4.78 -1.26
CA LEU A 7 1.07 -4.07 -0.76
C LEU A 7 0.00 -3.99 -1.84
N LEU A 8 -1.24 -4.38 -1.55
CA LEU A 8 -2.41 -4.07 -2.38
C LEU A 8 -3.18 -2.89 -1.76
N ALA A 9 -3.29 -1.77 -2.47
CA ALA A 9 -4.07 -0.62 -2.05
C ALA A 9 -5.52 -0.77 -2.53
N VAL A 10 -6.40 -1.23 -1.63
CA VAL A 10 -7.82 -1.47 -1.94
C VAL A 10 -8.65 -0.23 -1.64
N SER A 11 -9.40 0.26 -2.64
CA SER A 11 -10.29 1.39 -2.41
C SER A 11 -11.52 0.94 -1.59
N PRO A 12 -11.89 1.66 -0.52
CA PRO A 12 -13.11 1.37 0.23
C PRO A 12 -14.40 1.67 -0.54
N ARG A 13 -14.28 2.30 -1.72
CA ARG A 13 -15.40 2.55 -2.64
C ARG A 13 -15.77 1.35 -3.49
N ASN A 14 -14.93 0.31 -3.50
CA ASN A 14 -15.21 -0.92 -4.23
C ASN A 14 -16.35 -1.70 -3.57
N SER A 15 -17.19 -2.33 -4.40
CA SER A 15 -18.19 -3.26 -3.89
C SER A 15 -17.53 -4.48 -3.23
N LYS A 16 -18.24 -5.16 -2.33
CA LYS A 16 -17.76 -6.39 -1.69
C LYS A 16 -17.25 -7.42 -2.72
N ALA A 17 -18.00 -7.65 -3.79
CA ALA A 17 -17.63 -8.60 -4.84
C ALA A 17 -16.34 -8.18 -5.57
N ALA A 18 -16.17 -6.87 -5.83
CA ALA A 18 -14.95 -6.34 -6.41
C ALA A 18 -13.73 -6.51 -5.51
N ILE A 19 -13.89 -6.31 -4.20
CA ILE A 19 -12.83 -6.56 -3.21
C ILE A 19 -12.44 -8.04 -3.20
N ILE A 20 -13.40 -8.96 -3.13
CA ILE A 20 -13.13 -10.41 -3.15
C ILE A 20 -12.34 -10.80 -4.41
N ASN A 21 -12.80 -10.37 -5.59
CA ASN A 21 -12.12 -10.67 -6.85
C ASN A 21 -10.68 -10.09 -6.90
N LEU A 22 -10.43 -8.93 -6.30
CA LEU A 22 -9.07 -8.38 -6.20
C LEU A 22 -8.19 -9.22 -5.27
N LEU A 23 -8.69 -9.60 -4.10
CA LEU A 23 -7.96 -10.40 -3.12
C LEU A 23 -7.59 -11.78 -3.68
N GLU A 24 -8.52 -12.44 -4.38
CA GLU A 24 -8.30 -13.74 -5.04
C GLU A 24 -7.24 -13.61 -6.15
N LYS A 25 -7.38 -12.64 -7.06
CA LYS A 25 -6.45 -12.44 -8.20
C LYS A 25 -5.04 -12.05 -7.78
N THR A 26 -4.89 -11.47 -6.60
CA THR A 26 -3.59 -11.05 -6.07
C THR A 26 -3.03 -12.04 -5.05
N ASN A 27 -3.74 -13.13 -4.76
CA ASN A 27 -3.40 -14.11 -3.73
C ASN A 27 -3.09 -13.45 -2.37
N SER A 28 -3.85 -12.41 -2.02
CA SER A 28 -3.68 -11.67 -0.77
C SER A 28 -3.97 -12.57 0.44
N LYS A 29 -3.22 -12.40 1.53
CA LYS A 29 -3.33 -13.22 2.76
C LYS A 29 -3.67 -12.43 4.02
N VAL A 30 -3.35 -11.15 4.05
CA VAL A 30 -3.60 -10.28 5.21
C VAL A 30 -4.27 -9.00 4.72
N PHE A 31 -5.36 -8.60 5.37
CA PHE A 31 -6.08 -7.36 5.08
C PHE A 31 -6.04 -6.45 6.30
N PHE A 32 -5.37 -5.31 6.14
CA PHE A 32 -5.42 -4.24 7.13
C PHE A 32 -6.60 -3.31 6.84
N THR A 33 -7.42 -3.06 7.86
CA THR A 33 -8.61 -2.21 7.74
C THR A 33 -8.76 -1.31 8.96
N SER A 34 -9.61 -0.30 8.88
CA SER A 34 -10.06 0.47 10.05
C SER A 34 -11.39 -0.08 10.57
N PRO A 35 -11.80 0.22 11.81
CA PRO A 35 -13.10 -0.22 12.35
C PRO A 35 -14.28 0.14 11.43
N LYS A 36 -14.21 1.29 10.75
CA LYS A 36 -15.23 1.76 9.80
C LYS A 36 -15.52 0.76 8.68
N TYR A 37 -14.52 0.00 8.24
CA TYR A 37 -14.63 -0.91 7.10
C TYR A 37 -14.47 -2.40 7.49
N GLU A 38 -14.43 -2.69 8.80
CA GLU A 38 -14.22 -4.04 9.34
C GLU A 38 -15.27 -5.04 8.82
N ALA A 39 -16.55 -4.67 8.84
CA ALA A 39 -17.63 -5.55 8.41
C ALA A 39 -17.46 -5.99 6.95
N ILE A 40 -17.10 -5.05 6.06
CA ILE A 40 -16.86 -5.36 4.65
C ILE A 40 -15.64 -6.26 4.50
N ALA A 41 -14.52 -5.94 5.18
CA ALA A 41 -13.29 -6.72 5.13
C ALA A 41 -13.48 -8.17 5.62
N LYS A 42 -14.10 -8.36 6.79
CA LYS A 42 -14.45 -9.69 7.32
C LYS A 42 -15.37 -10.46 6.38
N SER A 43 -16.37 -9.78 5.81
CA SER A 43 -17.30 -10.44 4.90
C SER A 43 -16.68 -10.85 3.56
N ALA A 44 -15.61 -10.15 3.13
CA ALA A 44 -14.83 -10.48 1.95
C ALA A 44 -13.84 -11.62 2.21
N SER A 45 -13.29 -11.73 3.42
CA SER A 45 -12.31 -12.75 3.78
C SER A 45 -12.88 -14.16 3.95
N VAL A 46 -14.18 -14.32 4.27
CA VAL A 46 -14.81 -15.65 4.47
C VAL A 46 -14.58 -16.62 3.30
N LYS A 47 -14.43 -16.09 2.08
CA LYS A 47 -14.26 -16.91 0.88
C LYS A 47 -12.81 -17.30 0.58
N ILE A 48 -11.84 -16.81 1.36
CA ILE A 48 -10.41 -16.98 1.08
C ILE A 48 -9.77 -17.74 2.24
N GLU A 49 -9.28 -18.95 1.96
CA GLU A 49 -8.62 -19.79 2.95
C GLU A 49 -7.28 -19.20 3.42
N GLY A 50 -7.01 -19.30 4.72
CA GLY A 50 -5.77 -18.79 5.34
C GLY A 50 -5.67 -17.27 5.38
N PHE A 51 -6.79 -16.56 5.26
CA PHE A 51 -6.83 -15.10 5.21
C PHE A 51 -7.06 -14.48 6.60
N SER A 52 -6.25 -13.49 6.96
CA SER A 52 -6.38 -12.76 8.23
C SER A 52 -6.82 -11.31 8.02
N VAL A 53 -7.78 -10.84 8.81
CA VAL A 53 -8.20 -9.44 8.84
C VAL A 53 -7.68 -8.80 10.12
N ILE A 54 -6.91 -7.73 9.98
CA ILE A 54 -6.33 -6.96 11.09
C ILE A 54 -6.99 -5.58 11.09
N VAL A 55 -7.65 -5.25 12.19
CA VAL A 55 -8.26 -3.94 12.39
C VAL A 55 -7.26 -3.04 13.10
N VAL A 56 -6.91 -1.93 12.46
CA VAL A 56 -5.99 -0.91 12.97
C VAL A 56 -6.79 0.31 13.39
N ASN A 57 -6.68 0.68 14.66
CA ASN A 57 -7.30 1.89 15.18
C ASN A 57 -6.46 3.11 14.78
N PRO A 58 -7.02 4.08 14.02
CA PRO A 58 -6.24 5.22 13.52
C PRO A 58 -5.77 6.18 14.61
N PHE A 59 -6.34 6.11 15.82
CA PHE A 59 -6.06 7.01 16.95
C PHE A 59 -5.55 6.28 18.19
N ASP A 60 -4.87 5.15 18.03
CA ASP A 60 -4.16 4.51 19.13
C ASP A 60 -2.87 5.28 19.44
N ILE A 61 -3.00 6.35 20.23
CA ILE A 61 -1.90 7.29 20.54
C ILE A 61 -0.75 6.55 21.24
N GLU A 62 -1.04 5.62 22.14
CA GLU A 62 -0.02 4.84 22.85
C GLU A 62 0.78 3.98 21.86
N ALA A 63 0.11 3.26 20.96
CA ALA A 63 0.79 2.49 19.93
C ALA A 63 1.58 3.37 18.95
N LEU A 64 1.10 4.57 18.64
CA LEU A 64 1.81 5.53 17.77
C LEU A 64 3.08 6.10 18.40
N LEU A 65 3.07 6.30 19.73
CA LEU A 65 4.23 6.75 20.49
C LEU A 65 5.23 5.64 20.76
N ASN A 66 4.78 4.38 20.80
CA ASN A 66 5.64 3.24 21.04
C ASN A 66 6.46 2.88 19.79
N GLN A 67 7.72 3.32 19.75
CA GLN A 67 8.67 2.97 18.69
C GLN A 67 9.93 2.28 19.26
N PRO A 68 10.18 1.01 18.91
CA PRO A 68 9.41 0.17 17.98
C PRO A 68 8.14 -0.40 18.64
N LEU A 69 7.07 -0.57 17.85
CA LEU A 69 5.84 -1.22 18.33
C LEU A 69 6.06 -2.70 18.71
N ASN A 70 7.09 -3.33 18.13
CA ASN A 70 7.46 -4.71 18.39
C ASN A 70 8.97 -4.78 18.64
N ASP A 71 9.37 -5.20 19.84
CA ASP A 71 10.78 -5.29 20.26
C ASP A 71 11.60 -6.24 19.38
N ARG A 72 10.94 -7.22 18.76
CA ARG A 72 11.55 -8.20 17.86
C ARG A 72 11.62 -7.72 16.42
N GLN A 73 11.38 -6.42 16.13
CA GLN A 73 11.33 -5.90 14.76
C GLN A 73 12.56 -6.25 13.90
N ASN A 74 13.74 -6.33 14.53
CA ASN A 74 14.98 -6.62 13.83
C ASN A 74 15.05 -8.07 13.33
N GLU A 75 14.19 -8.98 13.81
CA GLU A 75 14.13 -10.37 13.37
C GLU A 75 13.39 -10.55 12.02
N PHE A 76 12.56 -9.58 11.63
CA PHE A 76 11.68 -9.70 10.46
C PHE A 76 11.69 -8.49 9.52
N ILE A 77 12.29 -7.37 9.93
CA ILE A 77 12.59 -6.28 8.99
C ILE A 77 13.74 -6.71 8.09
N ASP A 78 13.51 -6.65 6.78
CA ASP A 78 14.55 -6.89 5.79
C ASP A 78 15.12 -5.56 5.26
N THR A 79 16.30 -5.21 5.77
CA THR A 79 17.07 -4.04 5.35
C THR A 79 17.91 -4.29 4.10
N SER A 80 18.04 -5.54 3.65
CA SER A 80 18.83 -5.87 2.45
C SER A 80 18.08 -5.49 1.18
N PHE A 81 18.75 -4.84 0.24
CA PHE A 81 18.17 -4.49 -1.05
C PHE A 81 19.21 -4.64 -2.14
N THR A 82 18.87 -5.40 -3.18
CA THR A 82 19.76 -5.74 -4.29
C THR A 82 19.09 -5.41 -5.62
N GLU A 83 19.85 -5.46 -6.71
CA GLU A 83 19.30 -5.25 -8.06
C GLU A 83 18.21 -6.25 -8.42
N LYS A 84 18.24 -7.47 -7.86
CA LYS A 84 17.21 -8.49 -8.06
C LYS A 84 15.85 -8.03 -7.53
N ASP A 85 15.84 -7.14 -6.54
CA ASP A 85 14.62 -6.63 -5.93
C ASP A 85 13.95 -5.54 -6.77
N LEU A 86 14.70 -4.87 -7.65
CA LEU A 86 14.20 -3.76 -8.49
C LEU A 86 12.99 -4.18 -9.33
N ASN A 87 12.99 -5.41 -9.84
CA ASN A 87 11.94 -5.91 -10.73
C ASN A 87 10.85 -6.70 -9.99
N LYS A 88 10.96 -6.89 -8.67
CA LYS A 88 9.91 -7.52 -7.86
C LYS A 88 8.71 -6.57 -7.70
N PRO A 89 7.46 -7.06 -7.75
CA PRO A 89 6.29 -6.29 -7.39
C PRO A 89 6.42 -5.76 -5.96
N ALA A 90 6.02 -4.51 -5.79
CA ALA A 90 6.11 -3.80 -4.51
C ALA A 90 4.72 -3.29 -4.13
N LEU A 91 4.01 -2.68 -5.09
CA LEU A 91 2.68 -2.13 -4.89
C LEU A 91 1.74 -2.68 -5.97
N ILE A 92 0.52 -3.00 -5.58
CA ILE A 92 -0.59 -3.29 -6.48
C ILE A 92 -1.63 -2.19 -6.25
N ILE A 93 -1.94 -1.46 -7.32
CA ILE A 93 -3.11 -0.59 -7.38
C ILE A 93 -4.17 -1.24 -8.26
N HIS A 94 -5.34 -0.65 -8.40
CA HIS A 94 -6.37 -1.17 -9.30
C HIS A 94 -7.00 -0.05 -10.13
N SER A 95 -7.38 -0.42 -11.36
CA SER A 95 -8.25 0.39 -12.19
C SER A 95 -9.70 0.00 -11.93
N SER A 96 -10.65 0.93 -12.06
CA SER A 96 -12.09 0.69 -11.85
C SER A 96 -12.67 -0.43 -12.72
N GLY A 97 -12.03 -0.73 -13.86
CA GLY A 97 -12.42 -1.80 -14.77
C GLY A 97 -13.68 -1.44 -15.56
N THR A 98 -13.58 -1.37 -16.89
CA THR A 98 -14.70 -0.99 -17.76
C THR A 98 -15.74 -2.10 -17.95
N THR A 99 -15.49 -3.34 -17.48
CA THR A 99 -16.26 -4.54 -17.86
C THR A 99 -16.49 -5.55 -16.71
N ASN A 100 -16.89 -5.08 -15.52
CA ASN A 100 -17.45 -5.83 -14.38
C ASN A 100 -16.60 -5.95 -13.10
N TYR A 101 -15.26 -5.88 -13.12
CA TYR A 101 -14.46 -5.83 -11.88
C TYR A 101 -13.13 -5.07 -12.02
N PRO A 102 -12.62 -4.46 -10.93
CA PRO A 102 -11.32 -3.83 -10.93
C PRO A 102 -10.19 -4.77 -11.35
N LYS A 103 -9.23 -4.23 -12.10
CA LYS A 103 -8.06 -4.99 -12.57
C LYS A 103 -6.83 -4.59 -11.76
N PRO A 104 -6.09 -5.54 -11.17
CA PRO A 104 -4.86 -5.24 -10.44
C PRO A 104 -3.77 -4.78 -11.42
N ILE A 105 -2.99 -3.78 -11.01
CA ILE A 105 -1.85 -3.23 -11.73
C ILE A 105 -0.63 -3.37 -10.83
N TYR A 106 0.31 -4.22 -11.24
CA TYR A 106 1.52 -4.53 -10.48
C TYR A 106 2.60 -3.51 -10.77
N LEU A 107 3.07 -2.82 -9.73
CA LEU A 107 4.12 -1.82 -9.78
C LEU A 107 5.37 -2.38 -9.08
N THR A 108 6.49 -2.40 -9.80
CA THR A 108 7.76 -2.91 -9.27
C THR A 108 8.44 -1.91 -8.35
N ASN A 109 9.41 -2.36 -7.55
CA ASN A 109 10.25 -1.46 -6.75
C ASN A 109 10.87 -0.36 -7.62
N ARG A 110 11.39 -0.71 -8.80
CA ARG A 110 11.95 0.25 -9.77
C ARG A 110 10.94 1.32 -10.16
N TYR A 111 9.70 0.92 -10.48
CA TYR A 111 8.66 1.87 -10.88
C TYR A 111 8.34 2.85 -9.73
N VAL A 112 8.15 2.33 -8.51
CA VAL A 112 7.84 3.14 -7.32
C VAL A 112 9.00 4.11 -6.99
N LEU A 113 10.25 3.64 -7.04
CA LEU A 113 11.42 4.48 -6.81
C LEU A 113 11.55 5.59 -7.87
N ASN A 114 11.28 5.27 -9.14
CA ASN A 114 11.27 6.26 -10.22
C ASN A 114 10.20 7.33 -10.01
N LEU A 115 9.01 6.96 -9.52
CA LEU A 115 7.96 7.93 -9.18
C LEU A 115 8.40 8.91 -8.08
N CYS A 116 9.16 8.45 -7.07
CA CYS A 116 9.72 9.34 -6.05
C CYS A 116 10.68 10.39 -6.65
N GLY A 117 11.31 10.09 -7.79
CA GLY A 117 12.18 11.01 -8.51
C GLY A 117 11.46 12.06 -9.35
N VAL A 118 10.13 12.04 -9.46
CA VAL A 118 9.38 12.90 -10.40
C VAL A 118 9.62 14.39 -10.14
N PHE A 119 9.72 14.82 -8.88
CA PHE A 119 9.98 16.23 -8.55
C PHE A 119 11.34 16.71 -9.05
N LYS A 120 12.36 15.84 -9.02
CA LYS A 120 13.67 16.14 -9.58
C LYS A 120 13.59 16.30 -11.09
N LEU A 121 12.90 15.40 -11.79
CA LEU A 121 12.68 15.49 -13.23
C LEU A 121 11.91 16.77 -13.61
N CYS A 122 10.86 17.12 -12.85
CA CYS A 122 10.12 18.36 -13.06
C CYS A 122 11.01 19.59 -12.92
N LYS A 123 11.92 19.63 -11.95
CA LYS A 123 12.91 20.70 -11.76
C LYS A 123 13.90 20.79 -12.92
N GLU A 124 14.39 19.66 -13.42
CA GLU A 124 15.31 19.61 -14.56
C GLU A 124 14.67 20.17 -15.83
N GLN A 125 13.38 19.91 -16.04
CA GLN A 125 12.61 20.45 -17.17
C GLN A 125 12.12 21.89 -16.95
N ASN A 126 11.91 22.29 -15.70
CA ASN A 126 11.36 23.58 -15.30
C ASN A 126 12.24 24.21 -14.23
N THR A 127 13.33 24.84 -14.65
CA THR A 127 14.38 25.37 -13.77
C THR A 127 13.89 26.43 -12.78
N HIS A 128 12.72 27.03 -13.02
CA HIS A 128 12.08 28.01 -12.14
C HIS A 128 11.34 27.39 -10.94
N LEU A 129 11.01 26.09 -10.97
CA LEU A 129 10.34 25.43 -9.86
C LEU A 129 11.30 25.23 -8.70
N ASP A 130 10.82 25.30 -7.46
CA ASP A 130 11.61 24.87 -6.31
C ASP A 130 11.55 23.36 -6.13
N LEU A 131 12.62 22.77 -5.61
CA LEU A 131 12.60 21.39 -5.15
C LEU A 131 11.88 21.29 -3.81
N VAL A 132 11.28 20.12 -3.57
CA VAL A 132 10.69 19.77 -2.28
C VAL A 132 11.75 19.84 -1.18
N LYS A 133 11.46 20.58 -0.12
CA LYS A 133 12.28 20.76 1.08
C LYS A 133 11.65 20.01 2.25
N GLN A 134 12.47 19.77 3.28
CA GLN A 134 12.01 19.16 4.53
C GLN A 134 10.95 20.01 5.26
N SER A 135 10.95 21.32 5.05
CA SER A 135 9.98 22.26 5.61
C SER A 135 8.63 22.26 4.89
N ASP A 136 8.53 21.60 3.73
CA ASP A 136 7.31 21.65 2.93
C ASP A 136 6.22 20.77 3.54
N VAL A 137 4.97 21.23 3.42
CA VAL A 137 3.80 20.53 3.93
C VAL A 137 3.02 19.97 2.74
N PHE A 138 2.79 18.66 2.76
CA PHE A 138 2.00 17.97 1.74
C PHE A 138 0.59 17.71 2.22
N LEU A 139 -0.39 18.14 1.42
CA LEU A 139 -1.77 17.71 1.61
C LEU A 139 -2.04 16.44 0.78
N THR A 140 -2.28 15.32 1.45
CA THR A 140 -2.62 14.05 0.81
C THR A 140 -4.12 14.02 0.49
N CYS A 141 -4.50 14.44 -0.72
CA CYS A 141 -5.91 14.51 -1.14
C CYS A 141 -6.42 13.27 -1.88
N VAL A 142 -5.52 12.41 -2.35
CA VAL A 142 -5.88 11.28 -3.21
C VAL A 142 -6.04 10.03 -2.35
N PRO A 143 -7.14 9.27 -2.49
CA PRO A 143 -7.28 8.00 -1.79
C PRO A 143 -6.21 7.02 -2.28
N LEU A 144 -5.59 6.32 -1.33
CA LEU A 144 -4.79 5.13 -1.61
C LEU A 144 -5.73 3.93 -1.84
#